data_AF-A0A6B3CMS5-F1
#
_entry.id   AF-A0A6B3CMS5-F1
#
_cell.length_a   1.000
_cell.length_b   1.000
_cell.length_c   1.000
_cell.angle_alpha   90.00
_cell.angle_beta   90.00
_cell.angle_gamma   90.00
#
_symmetry.space_group_name_H-M   'P 1'
#
loop_
_entity.id
_entity.type
_entity.pdbx_description
1 polymer ?
#
loop_
_entity_poly.entity_id
_entity_poly.type
_entity_poly.pdbx_seq_one_letter_code
_entity_poly.pdbx_strand_id
1 'polypeptide(L)'
;MNDEPRWLTAEEQLVWRSYIEAATLLEDHLDRQLQRDAGMPHVYYGLLVKLAESPRRRLRMTELAKYAKITRSRLSHAVARLEKNGWV
;
A
#
# COMPACT_ATOMS: atom_id res chain seq x y z
N MET A 1 -28.46 1.19 -28.81
CA MET A 1 -26.99 1.14 -28.72
C MET A 1 -26.63 -0.26 -28.30
N ASN A 2 -26.01 -1.05 -29.18
CA ASN A 2 -25.37 -2.30 -28.77
C ASN A 2 -24.18 -1.92 -27.91
N ASP A 3 -24.38 -1.93 -26.59
CA ASP A 3 -23.35 -1.61 -25.61
C ASP A 3 -22.57 -2.89 -25.29
N GLU A 4 -22.00 -3.50 -26.32
CA GLU A 4 -21.13 -4.65 -26.11
C GLU A 4 -19.79 -4.16 -25.54
N PRO A 5 -19.30 -4.79 -24.44
CA PRO A 5 -18.07 -4.36 -23.80
C PRO A 5 -16.88 -4.51 -24.75
N ARG A 6 -16.09 -3.44 -24.88
CA ARG A 6 -14.84 -3.45 -25.63
C ARG A 6 -13.78 -4.21 -24.84
N TRP A 7 -13.59 -5.48 -25.19
CA TRP A 7 -12.55 -6.33 -24.61
C TRP A 7 -11.14 -5.88 -25.04
N LEU A 8 -10.15 -6.21 -24.20
CA LEU A 8 -8.74 -6.00 -24.51
C LEU A 8 -8.34 -6.86 -25.71
N THR A 9 -7.54 -6.29 -26.60
CA THR A 9 -6.79 -7.04 -27.61
C THR A 9 -5.78 -7.98 -26.95
N ALA A 10 -5.21 -8.92 -27.73
CA ALA A 10 -4.21 -9.84 -27.21
C ALA A 10 -2.97 -9.12 -26.65
N GLU A 11 -2.52 -8.04 -27.30
CA GLU A 11 -1.40 -7.22 -26.85
C GLU A 11 -1.74 -6.47 -25.56
N GLU A 12 -2.89 -5.80 -25.50
CA GLU A 12 -3.34 -5.10 -24.29
C GLU A 12 -3.50 -6.07 -23.10
N GLN A 13 -4.01 -7.28 -23.35
CA GLN A 13 -4.16 -8.30 -22.32
C GLN A 13 -2.80 -8.82 -21.82
N LEU A 14 -1.82 -8.99 -22.70
CA LEU A 14 -0.46 -9.38 -22.34
C LEU A 14 0.20 -8.32 -21.45
N VAL A 15 0.12 -7.04 -21.86
CA VAL A 15 0.69 -5.92 -21.09
C VAL A 15 0.00 -5.82 -19.73
N TRP A 16 -1.33 -5.88 -19.69
CA TRP A 16 -2.10 -5.83 -18.45
C TRP A 16 -1.70 -6.94 -17.48
N ARG A 17 -1.64 -8.19 -17.94
CA ARG A 17 -1.27 -9.33 -17.10
C ARG A 17 0.17 -9.22 -16.60
N SER A 18 1.11 -8.86 -17.47
CA SER A 18 2.52 -8.71 -17.12
C SER A 18 2.72 -7.62 -16.06
N TYR A 19 2.01 -6.50 -16.20
CA TYR A 19 2.05 -5.43 -15.20
C TYR A 19 1.51 -5.88 -13.84
N ILE A 20 0.35 -6.54 -13.81
CA ILE A 20 -0.26 -7.02 -12.56
C ILE A 20 0.65 -8.06 -11.89
N GLU A 21 1.19 -9.01 -12.65
CA GLU A 21 2.10 -10.02 -12.13
C GLU A 21 3.38 -9.39 -11.55
N ALA A 22 4.02 -8.49 -12.30
CA ALA A 22 5.23 -7.81 -11.83
C ALA A 22 4.96 -6.97 -10.57
N ALA A 23 3.84 -6.24 -10.53
CA ALA A 23 3.47 -5.43 -9.38
C ALA A 23 3.21 -6.30 -8.14
N THR A 24 2.49 -7.43 -8.29
CA THR A 24 2.24 -8.36 -7.18
C THR A 24 3.53 -8.99 -6.68
N LEU A 25 4.40 -9.48 -7.57
CA LEU A 25 5.67 -10.09 -7.18
C LEU A 25 6.59 -9.09 -6.46
N LEU A 26 6.59 -7.82 -6.90
CA LEU A 26 7.36 -6.76 -6.25
C LEU A 26 6.83 -6.46 -4.85
N GLU A 27 5.53 -6.25 -4.69
CA GLU A 27 4.93 -5.99 -3.38
C GLU A 27 5.17 -7.17 -2.42
N ASP A 28 4.99 -8.41 -2.86
CA ASP A 28 5.26 -9.62 -2.05
C ASP A 28 6.73 -9.74 -1.65
N HIS A 29 7.65 -9.29 -2.51
CA HIS A 29 9.07 -9.26 -2.18
C HIS A 29 9.37 -8.23 -1.09
N LEU A 30 8.84 -7.00 -1.24
CA LEU A 30 9.03 -5.91 -0.29
C LEU A 30 8.39 -6.22 1.07
N ASP A 31 7.17 -6.77 1.08
CA ASP A 31 6.50 -7.21 2.31
C ASP A 31 7.32 -8.26 3.05
N ARG A 32 7.83 -9.28 2.34
CA ARG A 32 8.68 -10.31 2.97
C ARG A 32 9.99 -9.74 3.49
N GLN A 33 10.63 -8.84 2.75
CA GLN A 33 11.86 -8.21 3.18
C GLN A 33 11.64 -7.38 4.46
N LEU A 34 10.69 -6.45 4.45
CA LEU A 34 10.43 -5.58 5.60
C LEU A 34 9.91 -6.34 6.81
N GLN A 35 9.13 -7.40 6.60
CA GLN A 35 8.67 -8.24 7.71
C GLN A 35 9.83 -9.00 8.36
N ARG A 36 10.86 -9.40 7.61
CA ARG A 36 12.09 -10.01 8.16
C ARG A 36 12.98 -8.99 8.85
N ASP A 37 13.23 -7.85 8.20
CA ASP A 37 14.29 -6.93 8.63
C ASP A 37 13.81 -5.94 9.70
N ALA A 38 12.52 -5.56 9.67
CA ALA A 38 11.93 -4.52 10.52
C ALA A 38 10.65 -4.96 11.24
N GLY A 39 10.22 -6.21 11.06
CA GLY A 39 9.04 -6.75 11.74
C GLY A 39 7.71 -6.12 11.30
N MET A 40 7.66 -5.45 10.13
CA MET A 40 6.46 -4.75 9.64
C MET A 40 6.17 -5.03 8.16
N PRO A 41 4.90 -4.98 7.73
CA PRO A 41 4.55 -4.98 6.31
C PRO A 41 4.99 -3.70 5.59
N HIS A 42 5.23 -3.78 4.29
CA HIS A 42 5.58 -2.66 3.40
C HIS A 42 4.56 -1.53 3.44
N VAL A 43 3.27 -1.86 3.50
CA VAL A 43 2.22 -0.83 3.63
C VAL A 43 2.36 0.00 4.91
N TYR A 44 2.94 -0.54 6.00
CA TYR A 44 3.15 0.22 7.24
C TYR A 44 4.37 1.13 7.11
N TYR A 45 5.41 0.68 6.40
CA TYR A 45 6.54 1.53 6.05
C TYR A 45 6.09 2.75 5.23
N GLY A 46 5.16 2.58 4.29
CA GLY A 46 4.55 3.70 3.56
C GLY A 46 3.87 4.74 4.47
N LEU A 47 3.29 4.33 5.60
CA LEU A 47 2.74 5.27 6.59
C LEU A 47 3.85 6.08 7.27
N LEU A 48 4.97 5.44 7.62
CA LEU A 48 6.12 6.10 8.22
C LEU A 48 6.77 7.10 7.27
N VAL A 49 6.96 6.73 6.00
CA VAL A 49 7.45 7.65 4.96
C VAL A 49 6.53 8.87 4.88
N LYS A 50 5.21 8.64 4.80
CA LYS A 50 4.25 9.74 4.70
C LYS A 50 4.27 10.66 5.93
N LEU A 51 4.39 10.10 7.12
CA LEU A 51 4.54 10.86 8.34
C LEU A 51 5.86 11.65 8.31
N ALA A 52 6.98 11.03 7.94
CA ALA A 52 8.29 11.68 7.88
C ALA A 52 8.34 12.89 6.95
N GLU A 53 7.63 12.82 5.81
CA GLU A 53 7.50 13.93 4.84
C GLU A 53 6.52 15.03 5.29
N SER A 54 5.68 14.75 6.30
CA SER A 54 4.65 15.69 6.74
C SER A 54 5.20 16.74 7.71
N PRO A 55 4.65 17.98 7.72
CA PRO A 55 5.06 19.00 8.68
C PRO A 55 4.98 18.49 10.12
N ARG A 56 6.06 18.69 10.89
CA ARG A 56 6.21 18.19 12.27
C ARG A 56 6.09 16.67 12.41
N ARG A 57 6.26 15.92 11.31
CA ARG A 57 6.16 14.46 11.22
C ARG A 57 4.83 13.86 11.65
N ARG A 58 3.72 14.59 11.44
CA ARG A 58 2.39 14.23 11.95
C ARG A 58 1.30 14.51 10.93
N LEU A 59 0.25 13.69 10.94
CA LEU A 59 -0.98 13.86 10.16
C LEU A 59 -2.20 13.45 10.98
N ARG A 60 -3.39 13.94 10.60
CA ARG A 60 -4.63 13.40 11.18
C ARG A 60 -4.87 11.98 10.64
N MET A 61 -5.42 11.10 11.48
CA MET A 61 -5.78 9.72 11.09
C MET A 61 -6.65 9.67 9.82
N THR A 62 -7.55 10.64 9.64
CA THR A 62 -8.40 10.71 8.43
C THR A 62 -7.62 11.01 7.15
N GLU A 63 -6.54 11.79 7.24
CA GLU A 63 -5.68 12.12 6.11
C GLU A 63 -4.76 10.94 5.79
N LEU A 64 -4.21 10.32 6.83
CA LEU A 64 -3.36 9.15 6.70
C LEU A 64 -4.12 7.96 6.11
N ALA A 65 -5.40 7.76 6.48
CA ALA A 65 -6.25 6.71 5.91
C ALA A 65 -6.52 6.92 4.41
N LYS A 66 -6.77 8.18 4.02
CA LYS A 66 -6.97 8.54 2.60
C LYS A 66 -5.72 8.27 1.78
N TYR A 67 -4.55 8.63 2.32
CA TYR A 67 -3.27 8.37 1.65
C TYR A 67 -3.01 6.87 1.47
N ALA A 68 -3.16 6.09 2.53
CA ALA A 68 -2.88 4.66 2.52
C ALA A 68 -3.94 3.81 1.79
N LYS A 69 -5.07 4.42 1.38
CA LYS A 69 -6.19 3.73 0.72
C LYS A 69 -6.68 2.49 1.49
N ILE A 70 -6.61 2.54 2.83
CA ILE A 70 -7.10 1.49 3.72
C ILE A 70 -8.27 2.00 4.57
N THR A 71 -9.06 1.06 5.09
CA THR A 71 -10.14 1.37 6.02
C THR A 71 -9.59 1.99 7.31
N ARG A 72 -10.41 2.78 8.01
CA ARG A 72 -10.01 3.38 9.30
C ARG A 72 -9.64 2.33 10.34
N SER A 73 -10.40 1.22 10.41
CA SER A 73 -10.08 0.10 11.32
C SER A 73 -8.69 -0.48 11.03
N ARG A 74 -8.40 -0.79 9.75
CA ARG A 74 -7.09 -1.29 9.34
C ARG A 74 -5.97 -0.29 9.65
N LEU A 75 -6.22 1.01 9.48
CA LEU A 75 -5.25 2.04 9.85
C LEU A 75 -5.01 2.07 11.36
N SER A 76 -6.06 2.04 12.19
CA SER A 76 -5.91 2.03 13.65
C SER A 76 -5.07 0.84 14.12
N HIS A 77 -5.31 -0.35 13.56
CA HIS A 77 -4.48 -1.52 13.85
C HIS A 77 -3.02 -1.33 13.42
N ALA A 78 -2.79 -0.73 12.25
CA ALA A 78 -1.45 -0.44 11.76
C ALA A 78 -0.69 0.52 12.68
N VAL A 79 -1.33 1.65 13.04
CA VAL A 79 -0.73 2.66 13.92
C VAL A 79 -0.47 2.08 15.30
N ALA A 80 -1.39 1.33 15.90
CA ALA A 80 -1.17 0.69 17.20
C ALA A 80 0.03 -0.28 17.18
N ARG A 81 0.26 -1.01 16.08
CA ARG A 81 1.45 -1.87 15.93
C ARG A 81 2.73 -1.05 15.78
N LEU A 82 2.68 0.06 15.03
CA LEU A 82 3.81 0.97 14.87
C LEU A 82 4.19 1.65 16.20
N GLU A 83 3.22 2.11 16.98
CA GLU A 83 3.40 2.67 18.33
C GLU A 83 4.00 1.63 19.29
N LYS A 84 3.46 0.40 19.30
CA LYS A 84 3.99 -0.71 20.12
C LYS A 84 5.47 -1.00 19.82
N ASN A 85 5.88 -0.79 18.59
CA ASN A 85 7.26 -1.00 18.13
C ASN A 85 8.12 0.27 18.22
N GLY A 86 7.59 1.40 18.73
CA GLY A 86 8.33 2.64 18.94
C GLY A 86 8.57 3.50 17.68
N TRP A 87 7.80 3.28 16.60
CA TRP A 87 7.97 4.02 15.34
C TRP A 87 7.10 5.27 15.21
N VAL A 88 6.01 5.35 15.99
CA VAL A 88 5.08 6.48 16.07
C VAL A 88 4.85 6.82 17.53
#